data_AF-A0A952VEW4-F1
#
_entry.id   AF-A0A952VEW4-F1
#
_cell.length_a   1.000
_cell.length_b   1.000
_cell.length_c   1.000
_cell.angle_alpha   90.00
_cell.angle_beta   90.00
_cell.angle_gamma   90.00
#
_symmetry.space_group_name_H-M   'P 1'
#
loop_
_entity.id
_entity.type
_entity.pdbx_description
1 polymer ?
#
loop_
_entity_poly.entity_id
_entity_poly.type
_entity_poly.pdbx_seq_one_letter_code
_entity_poly.pdbx_strand_id
1 'polypeptide(L)'
;MLEKDIQRLRGEDPQTILVGHMMTPGVVQIPGDISVTEAASLLERERMPCLLVKDTEWRFGLMTPTDIVKKVVAQGLEPDDVEVRTIMTRPVQFIEYDRAIDEASTLMMSSGTPILIVTKENQPVGVLTARDLVLSPKRCVANISATVSILEGEGAGTAHQSTLTQLSHAGASLISSALLLPGARVILGFSLSETMSPLTIRGTVLNNAGLEAVSGVTRPILSTPPAVEIQFLDLSPADQSRIKAWVLGQLPPSLSSS
;
A
#
# COMPACT_ATOMS: atom_id res chain seq x y z
N MET A 1 -36.03 16.75 2.51
CA MET A 1 -35.46 15.53 1.89
C MET A 1 -34.58 15.89 0.69
N LEU A 2 -33.89 17.04 0.71
CA LEU A 2 -33.15 17.56 -0.46
C LEU A 2 -31.85 18.28 -0.08
N GLU A 3 -31.20 17.85 1.01
CA GLU A 3 -29.93 18.45 1.49
C GLU A 3 -28.82 17.39 1.69
N LYS A 4 -29.13 16.09 1.58
CA LYS A 4 -28.14 15.01 1.78
C LYS A 4 -27.36 14.63 0.52
N ASP A 5 -27.77 15.11 -0.66
CA ASP A 5 -27.17 14.71 -1.93
C ASP A 5 -26.10 15.67 -2.46
N ILE A 6 -25.90 16.84 -1.82
CA ILE A 6 -24.92 17.86 -2.28
C ILE A 6 -23.52 17.67 -1.65
N GLN A 7 -23.38 16.79 -0.64
CA GLN A 7 -22.06 16.47 -0.07
C GLN A 7 -21.31 15.36 -0.83
N ARG A 8 -21.84 14.85 -1.96
CA ARG A 8 -21.19 13.80 -2.78
C ARG A 8 -20.29 14.33 -3.90
N LEU A 9 -20.12 15.66 -4.02
CA LEU A 9 -19.35 16.28 -5.11
C LEU A 9 -18.38 17.36 -4.59
N ARG A 10 -17.56 17.00 -3.60
CA ARG A 10 -16.39 17.82 -3.20
C ARG A 10 -15.12 17.07 -3.54
N GLY A 11 -14.53 17.44 -4.67
CA GLY A 11 -13.11 17.39 -4.97
C GLY A 11 -12.40 16.07 -4.69
N GLU A 12 -12.33 15.20 -5.69
CA GLU A 12 -11.20 14.28 -5.82
C GLU A 12 -9.93 15.13 -6.00
N ASP A 13 -9.22 15.37 -4.90
CA ASP A 13 -7.86 15.85 -4.96
C ASP A 13 -7.02 14.75 -5.65
N PRO A 14 -6.33 15.01 -6.77
CA PRO A 14 -5.58 14.00 -7.54
C PRO A 14 -4.43 13.32 -6.76
N GLN A 15 -4.27 13.61 -5.47
CA GLN A 15 -3.20 13.15 -4.59
C GLN A 15 -3.68 12.31 -3.39
N THR A 16 -4.98 12.02 -3.26
CA THR A 16 -5.47 11.24 -2.10
C THR A 16 -5.04 9.77 -2.20
N ILE A 17 -4.06 9.38 -1.38
CA ILE A 17 -3.68 7.98 -1.21
C ILE A 17 -4.81 7.27 -0.46
N LEU A 18 -5.47 6.34 -1.15
CA LEU A 18 -6.48 5.46 -0.54
C LEU A 18 -5.85 4.31 0.26
N VAL A 19 -6.59 3.80 1.23
CA VAL A 19 -6.28 2.62 2.05
C VAL A 19 -5.91 1.41 1.20
N GLY A 20 -6.67 1.14 0.13
CA GLY A 20 -6.43 0.02 -0.77
C GLY A 20 -5.06 0.07 -1.46
N HIS A 21 -4.46 1.26 -1.61
CA HIS A 21 -3.11 1.39 -2.14
C HIS A 21 -2.02 1.01 -1.14
N MET A 22 -2.31 1.02 0.16
CA MET A 22 -1.30 0.81 1.21
C MET A 22 -1.46 -0.51 1.95
N MET A 23 -2.62 -1.16 1.85
CA MET A 23 -2.87 -2.42 2.53
C MET A 23 -2.00 -3.58 2.02
N THR A 24 -1.76 -4.53 2.91
CA THR A 24 -1.36 -5.89 2.55
C THR A 24 -2.62 -6.66 2.13
N PRO A 25 -2.72 -7.14 0.87
CA PRO A 25 -3.87 -7.91 0.42
C PRO A 25 -3.94 -9.27 1.12
N GLY A 26 -5.16 -9.75 1.32
CA GLY A 26 -5.42 -11.01 1.99
C GLY A 26 -5.56 -10.83 3.50
N VAL A 27 -6.43 -11.66 4.08
CA VAL A 27 -6.66 -11.73 5.52
C VAL A 27 -6.94 -13.17 5.88
N VAL A 28 -6.14 -13.70 6.79
CA VAL A 28 -6.32 -15.08 7.26
C VAL A 28 -7.39 -15.06 8.34
N GLN A 29 -8.50 -15.73 8.04
CA GLN A 29 -9.61 -15.91 8.95
C GLN A 29 -9.53 -17.28 9.61
N ILE A 30 -9.63 -17.31 10.93
CA ILE A 30 -9.59 -18.55 11.73
C ILE A 30 -10.78 -18.64 12.68
N PRO A 31 -11.25 -19.84 13.01
CA PRO A 31 -12.25 -20.01 14.06
C PRO A 31 -11.65 -19.74 15.45
N GLY A 32 -12.49 -19.43 16.43
CA GLY A 32 -12.04 -19.03 17.77
C GLY A 32 -11.66 -20.18 18.72
N ASP A 33 -12.07 -21.42 18.42
CA ASP A 33 -11.81 -22.63 19.21
C ASP A 33 -10.43 -23.26 18.97
N ILE A 34 -9.71 -22.86 17.92
CA ILE A 34 -8.38 -23.44 17.70
C ILE A 34 -7.41 -23.01 18.79
N SER A 35 -6.38 -23.82 18.99
CA SER A 35 -5.34 -23.52 19.97
C SER A 35 -4.47 -22.35 19.54
N VAL A 36 -3.84 -21.71 20.53
CA VAL A 36 -2.88 -20.63 20.24
C VAL A 36 -1.67 -21.16 19.46
N THR A 37 -1.25 -22.41 19.67
CA THR A 37 -0.18 -23.05 18.88
C THR A 37 -0.52 -23.15 17.39
N GLU A 38 -1.73 -23.61 17.08
CA GLU A 38 -2.19 -23.72 15.68
C GLU A 38 -2.26 -22.33 15.04
N ALA A 39 -2.81 -21.36 15.76
CA ALA A 39 -2.88 -19.97 15.29
C ALA A 39 -1.50 -19.32 15.13
N ALA A 40 -0.55 -19.57 16.03
CA ALA A 40 0.82 -19.10 15.90
C ALA A 40 1.51 -19.69 14.66
N SER A 41 1.26 -20.98 14.38
CA SER A 41 1.76 -21.64 13.17
C SER A 41 1.19 -21.01 11.89
N LEU A 42 -0.07 -20.58 11.90
CA LEU A 42 -0.69 -19.86 10.79
C LEU A 42 -0.10 -18.46 10.60
N LEU A 43 0.18 -17.73 11.67
CA LEU A 43 0.85 -16.42 11.58
C LEU A 43 2.21 -16.54 10.86
N GLU A 44 3.02 -17.53 11.24
CA GLU A 44 4.34 -17.76 10.65
C GLU A 44 4.25 -18.24 9.21
N ARG A 45 3.41 -19.25 8.95
CA ARG A 45 3.28 -19.86 7.61
C ARG A 45 2.76 -18.87 6.58
N GLU A 46 1.74 -18.10 6.94
CA GLU A 46 1.08 -17.15 6.03
C GLU A 46 1.79 -15.79 6.02
N ARG A 47 2.77 -15.57 6.90
CA ARG A 47 3.52 -14.30 7.06
C ARG A 47 2.61 -13.08 7.22
N MET A 48 1.51 -13.26 7.95
CA MET A 48 0.52 -12.21 8.19
C MET A 48 0.78 -11.48 9.51
N PRO A 49 0.57 -10.16 9.58
CA PRO A 49 0.80 -9.39 10.82
C PRO A 49 -0.22 -9.71 11.92
N CYS A 50 -1.36 -10.28 11.56
CA CYS A 50 -2.45 -10.63 12.47
C CYS A 50 -3.36 -11.70 11.85
N LEU A 51 -4.18 -12.34 12.69
CA LEU A 51 -5.28 -13.20 12.27
C LEU A 51 -6.62 -12.58 12.65
N LEU A 52 -7.58 -12.67 11.71
CA LEU A 52 -8.96 -12.29 11.96
C LEU A 52 -9.70 -13.50 12.53
N VAL A 53 -10.05 -13.42 13.82
CA VAL A 53 -10.68 -14.50 14.55
C VAL A 53 -12.19 -14.38 14.41
N LYS A 54 -12.85 -15.41 13.89
CA LYS A 54 -14.30 -15.53 13.82
C LYS A 54 -14.79 -16.41 14.97
N ASP A 55 -15.37 -15.77 15.99
CA ASP A 55 -15.87 -16.47 17.19
C ASP A 55 -17.33 -16.92 17.04
N THR A 56 -18.15 -16.07 16.44
CA THR A 56 -19.52 -16.42 16.02
C THR A 56 -19.79 -15.79 14.65
N GLU A 57 -20.97 -16.03 14.08
CA GLU A 57 -21.33 -15.52 12.75
C GLU A 57 -21.17 -14.00 12.59
N TRP A 58 -21.37 -13.24 13.68
CA TRP A 58 -21.32 -11.77 13.69
C TRP A 58 -20.27 -11.19 14.65
N ARG A 59 -19.40 -12.03 15.24
CA ARG A 59 -18.39 -11.57 16.21
C ARG A 59 -17.00 -11.90 15.72
N PHE A 60 -16.26 -10.84 15.40
CA PHE A 60 -14.86 -10.91 15.06
C PHE A 60 -13.98 -10.44 16.22
N GLY A 61 -12.77 -10.97 16.28
CA GLY A 61 -11.66 -10.50 17.10
C GLY A 61 -10.37 -10.48 16.30
N LEU A 62 -9.35 -9.81 16.83
CA LEU A 62 -8.03 -9.77 16.21
C LEU A 62 -7.03 -10.47 17.12
N MET A 63 -6.18 -11.34 16.57
CA MET A 63 -5.05 -11.92 17.29
C MET A 63 -3.75 -11.49 16.61
N THR A 64 -2.80 -11.02 17.42
CA THR A 64 -1.46 -10.63 16.99
C THR A 64 -0.40 -11.44 17.75
N PRO A 65 0.86 -11.48 17.26
CA PRO A 65 1.96 -12.07 18.03
C PRO A 65 2.12 -11.45 19.43
N THR A 66 1.78 -10.17 19.58
CA THR A 66 1.85 -9.48 20.88
C THR A 66 0.80 -10.01 21.86
N ASP A 67 -0.37 -10.44 21.38
CA ASP A 67 -1.39 -11.07 22.22
C ASP A 67 -0.87 -12.41 22.78
N ILE A 68 -0.22 -13.23 21.95
CA ILE A 68 0.40 -14.50 22.39
C ILE A 68 1.41 -14.22 23.50
N VAL A 69 2.34 -13.29 23.28
CA VAL A 69 3.39 -12.97 24.25
C VAL A 69 2.79 -12.46 25.56
N LYS A 70 1.85 -11.50 25.51
CA LYS A 70 1.32 -10.84 26.72
C LYS A 70 0.28 -11.67 27.48
N LYS A 71 -0.56 -12.42 26.77
CA LYS A 71 -1.74 -13.08 27.35
C LYS A 71 -1.54 -14.58 27.57
N VAL A 72 -0.53 -15.19 26.94
CA VAL A 72 -0.23 -16.62 27.11
C VAL A 72 1.14 -16.79 27.76
N VAL A 73 2.20 -16.38 27.05
CA VAL A 73 3.59 -16.63 27.50
C VAL A 73 3.89 -15.92 28.82
N ALA A 74 3.58 -14.63 28.91
CA ALA A 74 3.81 -13.86 30.13
C ALA A 74 2.94 -14.31 31.32
N GLN A 75 1.87 -15.07 31.06
CA GLN A 75 1.01 -15.65 32.09
C GLN A 75 1.43 -17.07 32.48
N GLY A 76 2.43 -17.65 31.80
CA GLY A 76 2.87 -19.04 32.02
C GLY A 76 1.84 -20.09 31.61
N LEU A 77 0.96 -19.75 30.66
CA LEU A 77 -0.05 -20.67 30.14
C LEU A 77 0.52 -21.52 29.01
N GLU A 78 0.05 -22.77 28.90
CA GLU A 78 0.40 -23.67 27.81
C GLU A 78 -0.39 -23.30 26.54
N PRO A 79 0.27 -22.94 25.41
CA PRO A 79 -0.42 -22.48 24.22
C PRO A 79 -1.35 -23.51 23.56
N ASP A 80 -1.11 -24.81 23.76
CA ASP A 80 -1.97 -25.88 23.27
C ASP A 80 -3.32 -25.95 23.99
N ASP A 81 -3.35 -25.54 25.26
CA ASP A 81 -4.55 -25.59 26.12
C ASP A 81 -5.39 -24.29 26.07
N VAL A 82 -4.88 -23.24 25.42
CA VAL A 82 -5.54 -21.94 25.33
C VAL A 82 -6.21 -21.79 23.97
N GLU A 83 -7.52 -21.54 23.96
CA GLU A 83 -8.25 -21.19 22.75
C GLU A 83 -8.01 -19.73 22.36
N VAL A 84 -7.86 -19.46 21.05
CA VAL A 84 -7.63 -18.11 20.50
C VAL A 84 -8.73 -17.13 20.93
N ARG A 85 -9.99 -17.59 21.04
CA ARG A 85 -11.11 -16.71 21.44
C ARG A 85 -10.91 -16.05 22.80
N THR A 86 -10.10 -16.64 23.68
CA THR A 86 -9.87 -16.11 25.03
C THR A 86 -8.84 -14.98 25.04
N ILE A 87 -7.95 -14.95 24.04
CA ILE A 87 -6.87 -13.97 23.96
C ILE A 87 -7.08 -12.91 22.87
N MET A 88 -8.00 -13.10 21.92
CA MET A 88 -8.25 -12.13 20.87
C MET A 88 -8.71 -10.76 21.42
N THR A 89 -8.31 -9.69 20.74
CA THR A 89 -8.68 -8.31 21.07
C THR A 89 -9.96 -7.90 20.35
N ARG A 90 -10.80 -7.12 21.05
CA ARG A 90 -12.08 -6.60 20.58
C ARG A 90 -12.26 -5.14 21.03
N PRO A 91 -13.01 -4.30 20.29
CA PRO A 91 -13.58 -4.56 18.96
C PRO A 91 -12.52 -4.53 17.85
N VAL A 92 -12.76 -5.26 16.75
CA VAL A 92 -11.94 -5.16 15.53
C VAL A 92 -12.28 -3.85 14.84
N GLN A 93 -11.24 -3.09 14.46
CA GLN A 93 -11.40 -1.88 13.68
C GLN A 93 -11.34 -2.20 12.19
N PHE A 94 -12.39 -1.81 11.47
CA PHE A 94 -12.51 -2.00 10.03
C PHE A 94 -12.45 -0.67 9.31
N ILE A 95 -11.97 -0.68 8.06
CA ILE A 95 -11.95 0.48 7.19
C ILE A 95 -12.17 0.05 5.73
N GLU A 96 -12.99 0.78 4.99
CA GLU A 96 -13.20 0.48 3.56
C GLU A 96 -11.97 0.82 2.73
N TYR A 97 -11.71 0.03 1.69
CA TYR A 97 -10.54 0.13 0.83
C TYR A 97 -10.44 1.46 0.07
N ASP A 98 -11.57 2.14 -0.14
CA ASP A 98 -11.70 3.39 -0.88
C ASP A 98 -11.60 4.64 0.01
N ARG A 99 -11.36 4.47 1.33
CA ARG A 99 -11.12 5.58 2.26
C ARG A 99 -9.74 6.19 2.10
N ALA A 100 -9.63 7.47 2.46
CA ALA A 100 -8.35 8.16 2.49
C ALA A 100 -7.43 7.61 3.60
N ILE A 101 -6.11 7.63 3.37
CA ILE A 101 -5.15 7.14 4.35
C ILE A 101 -5.12 7.97 5.65
N ASP A 102 -5.47 9.25 5.57
CA ASP A 102 -5.57 10.13 6.73
C ASP A 102 -6.73 9.71 7.65
N GLU A 103 -7.82 9.18 7.08
CA GLU A 103 -8.92 8.58 7.86
C GLU A 103 -8.42 7.34 8.60
N ALA A 104 -7.60 6.50 7.94
CA ALA A 104 -7.00 5.33 8.57
C ALA A 104 -6.07 5.70 9.74
N SER A 105 -5.23 6.70 9.52
CA SER A 105 -4.31 7.23 10.54
C SER A 105 -5.08 7.77 11.74
N THR A 106 -6.14 8.55 11.49
CA THR A 106 -7.02 9.09 12.53
C THR A 106 -7.73 7.98 13.29
N LEU A 107 -8.23 6.96 12.59
CA LEU A 107 -8.89 5.82 13.21
C LEU A 107 -7.91 5.09 14.14
N MET A 108 -6.72 4.73 13.67
CA MET A 108 -5.69 4.07 14.48
C MET A 108 -5.34 4.86 15.75
N MET A 109 -5.17 6.18 15.63
CA MET A 109 -4.90 7.06 16.79
C MET A 109 -6.05 7.06 17.79
N SER A 110 -7.29 7.19 17.30
CA SER A 110 -8.48 7.26 18.15
C SER A 110 -8.80 5.93 18.85
N SER A 111 -8.58 4.80 18.17
CA SER A 111 -8.86 3.46 18.71
C SER A 111 -7.69 2.87 19.48
N GLY A 112 -6.49 3.44 19.38
CA GLY A 112 -5.27 2.94 20.03
C GLY A 112 -4.77 1.60 19.47
N THR A 113 -5.25 1.17 18.30
CA THR A 113 -4.77 -0.05 17.62
C THR A 113 -3.90 0.33 16.44
N PRO A 114 -2.72 -0.30 16.29
CA PRO A 114 -1.85 -0.07 15.14
C PRO A 114 -2.25 -0.90 13.91
N ILE A 115 -3.38 -1.62 13.95
CA ILE A 115 -3.82 -2.51 12.87
C ILE A 115 -5.31 -2.27 12.59
N LEU A 116 -5.64 -2.15 11.31
CA LEU A 116 -6.99 -2.10 10.77
C LEU A 116 -7.21 -3.26 9.79
N ILE A 117 -8.40 -3.86 9.82
CA ILE A 117 -8.84 -4.79 8.78
C ILE A 117 -9.47 -3.98 7.65
N VAL A 118 -8.99 -4.18 6.43
CA VAL A 118 -9.53 -3.50 5.25
C VAL A 118 -10.66 -4.31 4.66
N THR A 119 -11.78 -3.65 4.40
CA THR A 119 -12.97 -4.23 3.79
C THR A 119 -13.22 -3.66 2.39
N LYS A 120 -13.88 -4.47 1.57
CA LYS A 120 -14.51 -4.03 0.32
C LYS A 120 -15.91 -4.61 0.29
N GLU A 121 -16.93 -3.76 0.21
CA GLU A 121 -18.34 -4.19 0.23
C GLU A 121 -18.65 -5.07 1.46
N ASN A 122 -18.14 -4.67 2.64
CA ASN A 122 -18.21 -5.40 3.91
C ASN A 122 -17.47 -6.76 3.96
N GLN A 123 -16.70 -7.13 2.94
CA GLN A 123 -15.87 -8.33 2.97
C GLN A 123 -14.44 -7.99 3.35
N PRO A 124 -13.82 -8.67 4.33
CA PRO A 124 -12.40 -8.50 4.64
C PRO A 124 -11.51 -8.87 3.44
N VAL A 125 -10.72 -7.92 2.95
CA VAL A 125 -9.85 -8.07 1.76
C VAL A 125 -8.37 -7.81 2.02
N GLY A 126 -8.02 -7.22 3.16
CA GLY A 126 -6.63 -6.93 3.48
C GLY A 126 -6.41 -6.46 4.91
N VAL A 127 -5.16 -6.14 5.22
CA VAL A 127 -4.73 -5.61 6.51
C VAL A 127 -3.90 -4.36 6.28
N LEU A 128 -4.16 -3.31 7.06
CA LEU A 128 -3.38 -2.09 7.08
C LEU A 128 -2.78 -1.89 8.48
N THR A 129 -1.47 -1.69 8.57
CA THR A 129 -0.76 -1.47 9.83
C THR A 129 -0.23 -0.04 9.91
N ALA A 130 0.02 0.45 11.13
CA ALA A 130 0.68 1.74 11.37
C ALA A 130 2.08 1.76 10.75
N ARG A 131 2.74 0.59 10.64
CA ARG A 131 3.99 0.44 9.91
C ARG A 131 3.79 0.75 8.43
N ASP A 132 2.71 0.28 7.81
CA ASP A 132 2.42 0.59 6.40
C ASP A 132 2.22 2.10 6.20
N LEU A 133 1.58 2.80 7.15
CA LEU A 133 1.43 4.26 7.16
C LEU A 133 2.78 4.99 7.20
N VAL A 134 3.69 4.57 8.08
CA VAL A 134 5.02 5.18 8.24
C VAL A 134 5.95 4.80 7.09
N LEU A 135 5.77 3.59 6.54
CA LEU A 135 6.50 3.10 5.37
C LEU A 135 5.86 3.53 4.05
N SER A 136 4.90 4.48 4.07
CA SER A 136 4.26 5.15 2.93
C SER A 136 5.15 5.12 1.71
N PRO A 137 4.70 4.47 0.62
CA PRO A 137 5.49 3.52 -0.15
C PRO A 137 6.85 4.14 -0.38
N LYS A 138 7.83 3.72 0.45
CA LYS A 138 9.22 4.07 0.20
C LYS A 138 9.52 3.43 -1.12
N ARG A 139 9.37 4.21 -2.17
CA ARG A 139 9.79 3.83 -3.50
C ARG A 139 11.22 3.38 -3.32
N CYS A 140 11.46 2.11 -3.55
CA CYS A 140 12.83 1.64 -3.55
C CYS A 140 13.54 2.45 -4.62
N VAL A 141 14.69 3.03 -4.28
CA VAL A 141 15.53 3.69 -5.27
C VAL A 141 15.79 2.65 -6.34
N ALA A 142 15.28 2.93 -7.52
CA ALA A 142 15.41 2.11 -8.71
C ALA A 142 16.39 2.84 -9.64
N ASN A 143 17.15 2.10 -10.41
CA ASN A 143 17.85 2.62 -11.59
C ASN A 143 17.48 1.70 -12.75
N ILE A 144 16.17 1.61 -13.03
CA ILE A 144 15.62 0.72 -14.05
C ILE A 144 15.39 1.52 -15.32
N SER A 145 15.95 1.04 -16.43
CA SER A 145 15.64 1.59 -17.75
C SER A 145 14.18 1.28 -18.12
N ALA A 146 13.44 2.31 -18.48
CA ALA A 146 12.02 2.23 -18.80
C ALA A 146 11.69 3.02 -20.06
N THR A 147 10.55 2.68 -20.65
CA THR A 147 9.95 3.40 -21.77
C THR A 147 8.62 3.97 -21.33
N VAL A 148 8.40 5.25 -21.59
CA VAL A 148 7.11 5.91 -21.33
C VAL A 148 6.53 6.39 -22.64
N SER A 149 5.27 6.07 -22.91
CA SER A 149 4.54 6.52 -24.09
C SER A 149 3.21 7.13 -23.68
N ILE A 150 2.83 8.25 -24.31
CA ILE A 150 1.57 8.92 -24.05
C ILE A 150 0.46 8.20 -24.84
N LEU A 151 -0.64 7.88 -24.15
CA LEU A 151 -1.79 7.19 -24.74
C LEU A 151 -2.64 8.12 -25.61
N GLU A 152 -2.87 9.36 -25.16
CA GLU A 152 -3.79 10.32 -25.79
C GLU A 152 -3.24 11.75 -25.66
N GLY A 153 -3.27 12.55 -26.74
CA GLY A 153 -2.81 13.95 -26.76
C GLY A 153 -1.67 14.26 -27.76
N GLU A 154 -1.10 15.46 -27.69
CA GLU A 154 0.10 15.83 -28.46
C GLU A 154 1.30 14.96 -28.00
N GLY A 155 1.95 14.25 -28.93
CA GLY A 155 2.98 13.27 -28.60
C GLY A 155 2.47 11.85 -28.31
N ALA A 156 1.20 11.55 -28.63
CA ALA A 156 0.66 10.20 -28.55
C ALA A 156 1.44 9.22 -29.45
N GLY A 157 1.79 8.06 -28.89
CA GLY A 157 2.45 6.96 -29.60
C GLY A 157 3.98 7.01 -29.69
N THR A 158 4.64 8.11 -29.32
CA THR A 158 6.11 8.13 -29.21
C THR A 158 6.57 7.59 -27.85
N ALA A 159 7.38 6.53 -27.89
CA ALA A 159 8.02 5.97 -26.70
C ALA A 159 9.30 6.75 -26.38
N HIS A 160 9.41 7.24 -25.16
CA HIS A 160 10.55 7.99 -24.67
C HIS A 160 11.31 7.16 -23.66
N GLN A 161 12.63 7.07 -23.84
CA GLN A 161 13.51 6.44 -22.86
C GLN A 161 13.50 7.27 -21.59
N SER A 162 13.34 6.58 -20.46
CA SER A 162 13.22 7.17 -19.14
C SER A 162 13.91 6.27 -18.12
N THR A 163 14.35 6.85 -17.01
CA THR A 163 14.92 6.08 -15.91
C THR A 163 13.95 6.11 -14.75
N LEU A 164 13.45 4.95 -14.33
CA LEU A 164 12.72 4.84 -13.08
C LEU A 164 13.73 5.02 -11.96
N THR A 165 13.61 6.13 -11.25
CA THR A 165 14.43 6.45 -10.08
C THR A 165 13.84 5.83 -8.82
N GLN A 166 12.56 5.49 -8.86
CA GLN A 166 11.78 5.10 -7.70
C GLN A 166 10.58 4.26 -8.13
N LEU A 167 10.35 3.11 -7.48
CA LEU A 167 9.25 2.21 -7.82
C LEU A 167 8.51 1.68 -6.58
N SER A 168 7.19 1.60 -6.68
CA SER A 168 6.29 0.93 -5.72
C SER A 168 5.18 0.19 -6.47
N HIS A 169 4.36 -0.58 -5.75
CA HIS A 169 3.19 -1.24 -6.36
C HIS A 169 2.05 -0.26 -6.71
N ALA A 170 2.10 0.99 -6.25
CA ALA A 170 1.09 2.01 -6.51
C ALA A 170 1.51 3.02 -7.58
N GLY A 171 2.80 3.10 -7.91
CA GLY A 171 3.33 4.10 -8.84
C GLY A 171 4.86 4.15 -8.88
N ALA A 172 5.38 5.02 -9.73
CA ALA A 172 6.81 5.21 -9.94
C ALA A 172 7.17 6.69 -10.13
N SER A 173 8.41 7.04 -9.74
CA SER A 173 9.06 8.28 -10.17
C SER A 173 9.99 7.94 -11.31
N LEU A 174 10.00 8.77 -12.33
CA LEU A 174 10.96 8.65 -13.42
C LEU A 174 11.57 9.98 -13.80
N ILE A 175 12.75 9.90 -14.39
CA ILE A 175 13.37 10.99 -15.12
C ILE A 175 13.11 10.74 -16.60
N SER A 176 12.40 11.66 -17.25
CA SER A 176 12.18 11.63 -18.70
C SER A 176 12.75 12.89 -19.35
N SER A 177 13.25 12.73 -20.58
CA SER A 177 13.55 13.86 -21.45
C SER A 177 12.30 14.41 -22.16
N ALA A 178 11.17 13.69 -22.09
CA ALA A 178 9.91 14.10 -22.68
C ALA A 178 9.10 14.98 -21.73
N LEU A 179 8.36 15.94 -22.30
CA LEU A 179 7.40 16.74 -21.54
C LEU A 179 6.15 15.89 -21.25
N LEU A 180 6.02 15.44 -20.00
CA LEU A 180 4.86 14.70 -19.53
C LEU A 180 3.95 15.63 -18.75
N LEU A 181 2.80 15.96 -19.34
CA LEU A 181 1.84 16.89 -18.73
C LEU A 181 1.05 16.21 -17.60
N PRO A 182 0.77 16.91 -16.49
CA PRO A 182 -0.12 16.41 -15.45
C PRO A 182 -1.48 15.97 -16.01
N GLY A 183 -1.99 14.84 -15.54
CA GLY A 183 -3.23 14.22 -16.02
C GLY A 183 -3.09 13.41 -17.30
N ALA A 184 -1.93 13.44 -17.98
CA ALA A 184 -1.71 12.63 -19.16
C ALA A 184 -1.74 11.13 -18.84
N ARG A 185 -2.42 10.37 -19.68
CA ARG A 185 -2.45 8.91 -19.62
C ARG A 185 -1.22 8.36 -20.32
N VAL A 186 -0.50 7.47 -19.67
CA VAL A 186 0.75 6.91 -20.18
C VAL A 186 0.76 5.39 -20.09
N ILE A 187 1.56 4.75 -20.93
CA ILE A 187 2.00 3.37 -20.78
C ILE A 187 3.48 3.41 -20.39
N LEU A 188 3.79 2.76 -19.27
CA LEU A 188 5.13 2.57 -18.76
C LEU A 188 5.56 1.12 -18.97
N GLY A 189 6.60 0.91 -19.78
CA GLY A 189 7.21 -0.39 -20.04
C GLY A 189 8.59 -0.50 -19.38
N PHE A 190 8.81 -1.52 -18.53
CA PHE A 190 10.10 -1.75 -17.87
C PHE A 190 10.28 -3.21 -17.43
N SER A 191 11.52 -3.62 -17.17
CA SER A 191 11.85 -4.95 -16.63
C SER A 191 12.50 -4.83 -15.26
N LEU A 192 11.99 -5.56 -14.26
CA LEU A 192 12.53 -5.56 -12.88
C LEU A 192 13.90 -6.24 -12.75
N SER A 193 14.22 -7.15 -13.68
CA SER A 193 15.47 -7.88 -13.80
C SER A 193 15.61 -8.34 -15.25
N GLU A 194 16.85 -8.56 -15.72
CA GLU A 194 17.13 -9.12 -17.06
C GLU A 194 16.51 -10.51 -17.27
N THR A 195 16.18 -11.21 -16.19
CA THR A 195 15.59 -12.56 -16.21
C THR A 195 14.06 -12.57 -16.15
N MET A 196 13.42 -11.42 -15.94
CA MET A 196 11.97 -11.30 -15.76
C MET A 196 11.30 -10.76 -17.02
N SER A 197 10.07 -11.23 -17.30
CA SER A 197 9.28 -10.68 -18.40
C SER A 197 9.01 -9.18 -18.22
N PRO A 198 9.02 -8.38 -19.30
CA PRO A 198 8.77 -6.95 -19.20
C PRO A 198 7.36 -6.69 -18.67
N LEU A 199 7.24 -5.69 -17.80
CA LEU A 199 5.98 -5.16 -17.33
C LEU A 199 5.56 -4.01 -18.23
N THR A 200 4.27 -3.96 -18.55
CA THR A 200 3.65 -2.85 -19.28
C THR A 200 2.46 -2.37 -18.46
N ILE A 201 2.60 -1.22 -17.82
CA ILE A 201 1.65 -0.70 -16.83
C ILE A 201 1.06 0.60 -17.36
N ARG A 202 -0.26 0.74 -17.28
CA ARG A 202 -0.91 2.02 -17.59
C ARG A 202 -0.77 2.92 -16.38
N GLY A 203 -0.52 4.21 -16.60
CA GLY A 203 -0.42 5.19 -15.53
C GLY A 203 -1.04 6.54 -15.87
N THR A 204 -1.25 7.35 -14.84
CA THR A 204 -1.56 8.78 -14.98
C THR A 204 -0.39 9.58 -14.46
N VAL A 205 0.06 10.57 -15.24
CA VAL A 205 1.09 11.52 -14.80
C VAL A 205 0.50 12.43 -13.72
N LEU A 206 1.15 12.51 -12.57
CA LEU A 206 0.76 13.37 -11.46
C LEU A 206 1.40 14.76 -11.57
N ASN A 207 0.83 15.71 -10.82
CA ASN A 207 1.28 17.10 -10.85
C ASN A 207 2.72 17.23 -10.32
N ASN A 208 3.58 17.93 -11.06
CA ASN A 208 4.97 18.14 -10.69
C ASN A 208 5.05 19.11 -9.51
N ALA A 209 5.62 18.67 -8.38
CA ALA A 209 6.01 19.58 -7.31
C ALA A 209 7.18 20.44 -7.79
N GLY A 210 6.85 21.61 -8.35
CA GLY A 210 7.83 22.55 -8.89
C GLY A 210 7.24 23.79 -9.55
N LEU A 211 6.12 24.32 -9.03
CA LEU A 211 5.74 25.72 -9.28
C LEU A 211 5.60 26.43 -7.93
N GLU A 212 6.73 26.79 -7.32
CA GLU A 212 6.74 28.01 -6.52
C GLU A 212 6.65 29.19 -7.49
N ALA A 213 5.45 29.72 -7.67
CA ALA A 213 5.26 31.05 -8.23
C ALA A 213 5.71 32.08 -7.18
N VAL A 214 7.01 32.33 -7.09
CA VAL A 214 7.53 33.56 -6.49
C VAL A 214 7.86 34.52 -7.63
N SER A 215 7.02 35.54 -7.77
CA SER A 215 7.29 36.70 -8.61
C SER A 215 8.65 37.30 -8.28
N GLY A 216 9.52 37.44 -9.29
CA GLY A 216 10.67 38.33 -9.22
C GLY A 216 12.01 37.65 -9.51
N VAL A 217 12.54 37.93 -10.71
CA VAL A 217 13.96 38.01 -11.05
C VAL A 217 14.85 36.85 -10.56
N THR A 218 15.08 35.89 -11.47
CA THR A 218 16.37 35.30 -11.91
C THR A 218 16.09 33.87 -12.39
N ARG A 219 16.41 33.54 -13.64
CA ARG A 219 16.28 32.16 -14.16
C ARG A 219 17.14 31.21 -13.32
N PRO A 220 16.59 30.20 -12.63
CA PRO A 220 17.39 29.10 -12.14
C PRO A 220 17.74 28.21 -13.32
N ILE A 221 19.03 27.97 -13.54
CA ILE A 221 19.50 26.91 -14.42
C ILE A 221 19.13 25.60 -13.71
N LEU A 222 18.02 24.96 -14.09
CA LEU A 222 17.72 23.59 -13.65
C LEU A 222 18.71 22.66 -14.35
N SER A 223 19.75 22.23 -13.65
CA SER A 223 20.72 21.22 -14.09
C SER A 223 20.25 19.78 -13.84
N THR A 224 18.99 19.57 -13.46
CA THR A 224 18.39 18.25 -13.26
C THR A 224 17.06 18.18 -14.00
N PRO A 225 16.85 17.17 -14.87
CA PRO A 225 15.55 16.97 -15.53
C PRO A 225 14.48 16.74 -14.45
N PRO A 226 13.25 17.29 -14.65
CA PRO A 226 12.21 17.20 -13.65
C PRO A 226 11.82 15.73 -13.42
N ALA A 227 11.76 15.33 -12.16
CA ALA A 227 11.21 14.03 -11.79
C ALA A 227 9.70 14.04 -12.10
N VAL A 228 9.24 13.06 -12.86
CA VAL A 228 7.84 12.89 -13.24
C VAL A 228 7.25 11.76 -12.43
N GLU A 229 6.09 12.06 -11.85
CA GLU A 229 5.35 11.16 -11.00
C GLU A 229 4.28 10.42 -11.79
N ILE A 230 4.22 9.09 -11.67
CA ILE A 230 3.23 8.25 -12.34
C ILE A 230 2.51 7.39 -11.32
N GLN A 231 1.19 7.51 -11.27
CA GLN A 231 0.32 6.59 -10.55
C GLN A 231 -0.07 5.42 -11.46
N PHE A 232 0.06 4.18 -10.99
CA PHE A 232 -0.34 3.00 -11.76
C PHE A 232 -1.84 2.79 -11.76
N LEU A 233 -2.33 2.24 -12.86
CA LEU A 233 -3.74 1.93 -13.11
C LEU A 233 -3.85 0.49 -13.57
N ASP A 234 -4.93 -0.18 -13.14
CA ASP A 234 -5.28 -1.52 -13.60
C ASP A 234 -4.15 -2.55 -13.44
N LEU A 235 -3.35 -2.43 -12.37
CA LEU A 235 -2.22 -3.34 -12.14
C LEU A 235 -2.72 -4.73 -11.75
N SER A 236 -2.37 -5.75 -12.55
CA SER A 236 -2.82 -7.13 -12.31
C SER A 236 -2.32 -7.65 -10.95
N PRO A 237 -3.04 -8.56 -10.25
CA PRO A 237 -2.57 -9.12 -8.98
C PRO A 237 -1.20 -9.80 -9.08
N ALA A 238 -0.90 -10.39 -10.25
CA ALA A 238 0.40 -10.98 -10.54
C ALA A 238 1.50 -9.92 -10.61
N ASP A 239 1.28 -8.81 -11.33
CA ASP A 239 2.25 -7.73 -11.46
C ASP A 239 2.44 -6.96 -10.14
N GLN A 240 1.36 -6.75 -9.38
CA GLN A 240 1.44 -6.24 -8.02
C GLN A 240 2.37 -7.09 -7.15
N SER A 241 2.20 -8.42 -7.19
CA SER A 241 3.02 -9.35 -6.41
C SER A 241 4.48 -9.31 -6.83
N ARG A 242 4.75 -9.21 -8.15
CA ARG A 242 6.11 -9.10 -8.69
C ARG A 242 6.81 -7.81 -8.26
N ILE A 243 6.11 -6.68 -8.33
CA ILE A 243 6.66 -5.38 -7.91
C ILE A 243 6.89 -5.37 -6.40
N LYS A 244 5.95 -5.87 -5.60
CA LYS A 244 6.12 -5.99 -4.14
C LYS A 244 7.32 -6.86 -3.77
N ALA A 245 7.45 -8.04 -4.40
CA ALA A 245 8.58 -8.94 -4.18
C ALA A 245 9.93 -8.27 -4.53
N TRP A 246 9.99 -7.54 -5.64
CA TRP A 246 11.20 -6.81 -6.03
C TRP A 246 11.53 -5.69 -5.03
N VAL A 247 10.55 -4.87 -4.65
CA VAL A 247 10.71 -3.80 -3.65
C VAL A 247 11.23 -4.37 -2.33
N LEU A 248 10.66 -5.49 -1.87
CA LEU A 248 11.10 -6.17 -0.65
C LEU A 248 12.54 -6.70 -0.75
N GLY A 249 12.96 -7.20 -1.91
CA GLY A 249 14.33 -7.68 -2.15
C GLY A 249 15.39 -6.58 -2.22
N GLN A 250 14.98 -5.32 -2.47
CA GLN A 250 15.87 -4.15 -2.51
C GLN A 250 16.01 -3.45 -1.14
N LEU A 251 15.20 -3.83 -0.15
CA LEU A 251 15.36 -3.31 1.20
C LEU A 251 16.66 -3.86 1.80
N PRO A 252 17.42 -3.05 2.56
CA PRO A 252 18.56 -3.57 3.29
C PRO A 252 18.11 -4.73 4.18
N PRO A 253 18.88 -5.83 4.27
CA PRO A 253 18.54 -6.92 5.17
C PRO A 253 18.35 -6.31 6.55
N SER A 254 17.21 -6.61 7.18
CA SER A 254 16.94 -6.20 8.56
C SER A 254 18.16 -6.57 9.39
N LEU A 255 18.79 -5.58 10.04
CA LEU A 255 19.86 -5.81 11.00
C LEU A 255 19.34 -6.84 12.00
N SER A 256 19.77 -8.08 11.84
CA SER A 256 19.63 -9.12 12.85
C SER A 256 20.33 -8.58 14.08
N SER A 257 19.54 -8.28 15.10
CA SER A 257 19.98 -7.91 16.43
C SER A 257 21.11 -8.84 16.90
N SER A 258 22.25 -8.24 17.19
CA SER A 258 23.22 -8.77 18.16
C SER A 258 22.70 -8.59 19.58
#